data_AF-A0A016QPJ8-F1
#
_entry.id   AF-A0A016QPJ8-F1
#
_cell.length_a   1.000
_cell.length_b   1.000
_cell.length_c   1.000
_cell.angle_alpha   90.00
_cell.angle_beta   90.00
_cell.angle_gamma   90.00
#
_symmetry.space_group_name_H-M   'P 1'
#
loop_
_entity.id
_entity.type
_entity.pdbx_description
1 polymer ?
#
loop_
_entity_poly.entity_id
_entity_poly.type
_entity_poly.pdbx_seq_one_letter_code
_entity_poly.pdbx_strand_id
1 'polypeptide(L)'
;MDWPPPQDFVHGDPLPPPAAWDRPGLVMVFNLECPGCVSRGIPFLKRLHTEFGERAHLMALHTSRGHRLLPREDVEPTLVRFARDYARLPFPVALDLSGDLARAWETEGTPHWLAFAPGGELLRSVYGSQENAQTRLQYLLEEQVESG
;
A
#
# COMPACT_ATOMS: atom_id res chain seq x y z
N MET A 1 2.12 -2.20 15.44
CA MET A 1 3.07 -1.93 14.36
C MET A 1 3.19 -0.41 14.22
N ASP A 2 4.39 0.13 14.00
CA ASP A 2 4.54 1.56 13.70
C ASP A 2 3.79 1.88 12.40
N TRP A 3 3.17 3.05 12.32
CA TRP A 3 2.23 3.41 11.25
C TRP A 3 2.47 4.85 10.78
N PRO A 4 2.18 5.20 9.51
CA PRO A 4 2.28 6.58 9.07
C PRO A 4 1.38 7.49 9.92
N PRO A 5 1.91 8.61 10.45
CA PRO A 5 1.07 9.59 11.12
C PRO A 5 0.18 10.31 10.09
N PRO A 6 -0.96 10.91 10.50
CA PRO A 6 -1.92 11.50 9.57
C PRO A 6 -1.34 12.52 8.57
N GLN A 7 -0.36 13.32 8.98
CA GLN A 7 0.30 14.30 8.11
C GLN A 7 1.14 13.68 6.98
N ASP A 8 1.48 12.39 7.07
CA ASP A 8 2.23 11.70 6.03
C ASP A 8 1.34 11.08 4.96
N PHE A 9 0.00 11.13 5.13
CA PHE A 9 -0.95 10.83 4.08
C PHE A 9 -1.08 12.01 3.13
N VAL A 10 -0.49 11.87 1.95
CA VAL A 10 -0.40 12.92 0.92
C VAL A 10 -1.57 12.88 -0.07
N HIS A 11 -2.38 11.82 -0.03
CA HIS A 11 -3.56 11.65 -0.86
C HIS A 11 -4.59 10.75 -0.17
N GLY A 12 -5.89 11.07 -0.31
CA GLY A 12 -6.99 10.36 0.32
C GLY A 12 -7.07 10.56 1.84
N ASP A 13 -8.10 10.00 2.47
CA ASP A 13 -8.29 10.11 3.92
C ASP A 13 -7.31 9.20 4.68
N PRO A 14 -6.65 9.68 5.75
CA PRO A 14 -5.74 8.87 6.56
C PRO A 14 -6.42 7.62 7.12
N LEU A 15 -5.78 6.46 6.94
CA LEU A 15 -6.21 5.22 7.60
C LEU A 15 -5.56 5.08 8.98
N PRO A 16 -6.32 4.64 10.00
CA PRO A 16 -5.72 4.27 11.27
C PRO A 16 -4.84 3.01 11.12
N PRO A 17 -4.02 2.67 12.12
CA PRO A 17 -3.25 1.43 12.09
C PRO A 17 -4.13 0.18 11.97
N PRO A 18 -3.63 -0.95 11.41
CA PRO A 18 -4.41 -2.16 11.18
C PRO A 18 -5.11 -2.73 12.42
N ALA A 19 -4.55 -2.51 13.61
CA ALA A 19 -5.14 -2.92 14.88
C ALA A 19 -6.52 -2.29 15.16
N ALA A 20 -6.86 -1.20 14.48
CA ALA A 20 -8.15 -0.52 14.58
C ALA A 20 -9.10 -0.82 13.41
N TRP A 21 -8.71 -1.70 12.49
CA TRP A 21 -9.54 -2.05 11.33
C TRP A 21 -10.61 -3.06 11.71
N ASP A 22 -11.85 -2.80 11.29
CA ASP A 22 -13.01 -3.66 11.47
C ASP A 22 -13.21 -4.65 10.32
N ARG A 23 -12.44 -4.49 9.25
CA ARG A 23 -12.45 -5.30 8.02
C ARG A 23 -11.03 -5.61 7.58
N PRO A 24 -10.80 -6.64 6.75
CA PRO A 24 -9.45 -6.95 6.28
C PRO A 24 -8.86 -5.80 5.46
N GLY A 25 -7.56 -5.86 5.21
CA GLY A 25 -6.93 -4.86 4.36
C GLY A 25 -5.62 -5.27 3.73
N LEU A 26 -5.23 -4.50 2.72
CA LEU A 26 -4.02 -4.70 1.94
C LEU A 26 -3.26 -3.39 1.82
N VAL A 27 -1.98 -3.42 2.21
CA VAL A 27 -1.05 -2.31 2.06
C VAL A 27 -0.05 -2.66 0.97
N MET A 28 0.07 -1.80 -0.04
CA MET A 28 1.12 -1.88 -1.06
C MET A 28 2.25 -0.92 -0.73
N VAL A 29 3.43 -1.44 -0.43
CA VAL A 29 4.66 -0.63 -0.32
C VAL A 29 5.28 -0.47 -1.70
N PHE A 30 5.51 0.77 -2.13
CA PHE A 30 5.90 1.08 -3.49
C PHE A 30 6.85 2.28 -3.59
N ASN A 31 7.41 2.48 -4.78
CA ASN A 31 8.15 3.69 -5.14
C ASN A 31 7.81 4.10 -6.57
N LEU A 32 7.86 5.39 -6.89
CA LEU A 32 7.59 5.90 -8.24
C LEU A 32 8.65 5.51 -9.27
N GLU A 33 9.90 5.33 -8.85
CA GLU A 33 11.02 4.89 -9.69
C GLU A 33 11.02 3.37 -9.93
N CYS A 34 10.06 2.62 -9.35
CA CYS A 34 9.91 1.17 -9.50
C CYS A 34 8.93 0.83 -10.65
N PRO A 35 9.40 0.30 -11.80
CA PRO A 35 8.52 0.03 -12.95
C PRO A 35 7.45 -1.01 -12.64
N GLY A 36 7.77 -2.05 -11.86
CA GLY A 36 6.80 -3.08 -11.45
C GLY A 36 5.69 -2.53 -10.53
N CYS A 37 5.99 -1.49 -9.77
CA CYS A 37 5.04 -0.80 -8.91
C CYS A 37 4.02 -0.02 -9.76
N VAL A 38 4.51 0.85 -10.65
CA VAL A 38 3.66 1.74 -11.46
C VAL A 38 2.89 0.97 -12.54
N SER A 39 3.54 0.01 -13.23
CA SER A 39 2.93 -0.68 -14.38
C SER A 39 2.06 -1.88 -14.02
N ARG A 40 2.27 -2.51 -12.85
CA ARG A 40 1.54 -3.72 -12.45
C ARG A 40 0.88 -3.62 -11.09
N GLY A 41 1.62 -3.15 -10.08
CA GLY A 41 1.11 -3.12 -8.70
C GLY A 41 -0.03 -2.11 -8.51
N ILE A 42 0.14 -0.85 -8.92
CA ILE A 42 -0.89 0.18 -8.81
C ILE A 42 -2.16 -0.20 -9.60
N PRO A 43 -2.08 -0.64 -10.88
CA PRO A 43 -3.25 -1.15 -11.59
C PRO A 43 -3.94 -2.33 -10.89
N PHE A 44 -3.18 -3.24 -10.28
CA PHE A 44 -3.74 -4.36 -9.52
C PHE A 44 -4.48 -3.88 -8.26
N LEU A 45 -3.87 -3.02 -7.45
CA LEU A 45 -4.53 -2.47 -6.26
C LEU A 45 -5.78 -1.67 -6.61
N LYS A 46 -5.79 -0.95 -7.75
CA LYS A 46 -6.99 -0.29 -8.26
C LYS A 46 -8.11 -1.29 -8.61
N ARG A 47 -7.78 -2.42 -9.24
CA ARG A 47 -8.78 -3.47 -9.52
C ARG A 47 -9.37 -4.04 -8.23
N LEU A 48 -8.51 -4.37 -7.25
CA LEU A 48 -8.96 -4.81 -5.94
C LEU A 48 -9.84 -3.76 -5.25
N HIS A 49 -9.53 -2.47 -5.39
CA HIS A 49 -10.38 -1.42 -4.83
C HIS A 49 -11.75 -1.34 -5.51
N THR A 50 -11.83 -1.50 -6.83
CA THR A 50 -13.12 -1.57 -7.52
C THR A 50 -13.98 -2.73 -7.01
N GLU A 51 -13.37 -3.85 -6.64
CA GLU A 51 -14.07 -5.09 -6.26
C GLU A 51 -14.36 -5.18 -4.74
N PHE A 52 -13.46 -4.67 -3.91
CA PHE A 52 -13.46 -4.87 -2.46
C PHE A 52 -13.37 -3.57 -1.66
N GLY A 53 -13.29 -2.38 -2.26
CA GLY A 53 -13.03 -1.11 -1.54
C GLY A 53 -14.07 -0.74 -0.47
N GLU A 54 -15.30 -1.26 -0.59
CA GLU A 54 -16.33 -1.10 0.45
C GLU A 54 -16.17 -2.11 1.60
N ARG A 55 -15.51 -3.24 1.36
CA ARG A 55 -15.37 -4.37 2.30
C ARG A 55 -13.94 -4.58 2.80
N ALA A 56 -12.96 -3.83 2.31
CA ALA A 56 -11.56 -3.92 2.71
C ALA A 56 -10.88 -2.56 2.75
N HIS A 57 -9.92 -2.41 3.66
CA HIS A 57 -9.02 -1.26 3.69
C HIS A 57 -7.87 -1.46 2.69
N LEU A 58 -7.76 -0.56 1.72
CA LEU A 58 -6.70 -0.63 0.72
C LEU A 58 -5.92 0.69 0.75
N MET A 59 -4.60 0.61 0.78
CA MET A 59 -3.75 1.81 0.72
C MET A 59 -2.39 1.52 0.10
N ALA A 60 -1.70 2.59 -0.29
CA ALA A 60 -0.32 2.51 -0.74
C ALA A 60 0.61 3.30 0.19
N LEU A 61 1.80 2.76 0.45
CA LEU A 61 2.89 3.42 1.16
C LEU A 61 4.05 3.66 0.19
N HIS A 62 4.28 4.92 -0.18
CA HIS A 62 5.46 5.28 -0.96
C HIS A 62 6.68 5.32 -0.03
N THR A 63 7.73 4.55 -0.32
CA THR A 63 8.93 4.45 0.52
C THR A 63 10.21 4.76 -0.25
N SER A 64 11.20 5.35 0.40
CA SER A 64 12.58 5.43 -0.13
C SER A 64 13.41 4.18 0.13
N ARG A 65 12.90 3.19 0.88
CA ARG A 65 13.65 1.96 1.16
C ARG A 65 14.01 1.22 -0.14
N GLY A 66 15.31 1.01 -0.36
CA GLY A 66 15.82 0.39 -1.59
C GLY A 66 15.88 1.33 -2.80
N HIS A 67 15.63 2.63 -2.60
CA HIS A 67 15.66 3.68 -3.60
C HIS A 67 16.49 4.87 -3.09
N ARG A 68 16.66 5.89 -3.93
CA ARG A 68 17.35 7.12 -3.53
C ARG A 68 16.50 7.87 -2.50
N LEU A 69 17.12 8.22 -1.35
CA LEU A 69 16.53 9.16 -0.41
C LEU A 69 16.60 10.57 -0.98
N LEU A 70 15.45 11.23 -1.04
CA LEU A 70 15.29 12.61 -1.49
C LEU A 70 14.58 13.40 -0.39
N PRO A 71 14.78 14.73 -0.32
CA PRO A 71 14.06 15.56 0.63
C PRO A 71 12.56 15.62 0.27
N ARG A 72 11.70 15.96 1.24
CA ARG A 72 10.24 15.87 1.08
C ARG A 72 9.73 16.74 -0.07
N GLU A 73 10.29 17.94 -0.22
CA GLU A 73 9.94 18.91 -1.26
C GLU A 73 10.15 18.39 -2.69
N ASP A 74 11.06 17.42 -2.88
CA ASP A 74 11.33 16.81 -4.18
C ASP A 74 10.42 15.61 -4.48
N VAL A 75 9.91 14.94 -3.44
CA VAL A 75 9.13 13.69 -3.57
C VAL A 75 7.63 13.96 -3.52
N GLU A 76 7.18 14.70 -2.51
CA GLU A 76 5.76 14.86 -2.20
C GLU A 76 4.96 15.47 -3.36
N PRO A 77 5.37 16.57 -4.02
CA PRO A 77 4.61 17.13 -5.14
C PRO A 77 4.44 16.14 -6.30
N THR A 78 5.49 15.38 -6.60
CA THR A 78 5.46 14.35 -7.65
C THR A 78 4.53 13.20 -7.27
N LEU A 79 4.57 12.76 -6.01
CA LEU A 79 3.70 11.72 -5.49
C LEU A 79 2.23 12.14 -5.48
N VAL A 80 1.93 13.36 -5.04
CA VAL A 80 0.57 13.93 -5.07
C VAL A 80 0.06 14.01 -6.51
N ARG A 81 0.88 14.54 -7.44
CA ARG A 81 0.50 14.63 -8.86
C ARG A 81 0.28 13.23 -9.46
N PHE A 82 1.12 12.27 -9.11
CA PHE A 82 0.93 10.88 -9.53
C PHE A 82 -0.39 10.33 -9.00
N ALA A 83 -0.64 10.45 -7.71
CA ALA A 83 -1.82 9.89 -7.05
C ALA A 83 -3.12 10.53 -7.56
N ARG A 84 -3.18 11.87 -7.59
CA ARG A 84 -4.38 12.63 -7.93
C ARG A 84 -4.64 12.69 -9.43
N ASP A 85 -3.63 13.05 -10.22
CA ASP A 85 -3.83 13.48 -11.61
C ASP A 85 -3.53 12.37 -12.63
N TYR A 86 -2.40 11.67 -12.45
CA TYR A 86 -1.93 10.66 -13.40
C TYR A 86 -2.62 9.30 -13.19
N ALA A 87 -2.46 8.72 -12.00
CA ALA A 87 -2.98 7.39 -11.69
C ALA A 87 -4.43 7.44 -11.19
N ARG A 88 -4.89 8.58 -10.67
CA ARG A 88 -6.25 8.79 -10.11
C ARG A 88 -6.60 7.69 -9.12
N LEU A 89 -5.81 7.62 -8.04
CA LEU A 89 -5.89 6.55 -7.05
C LEU A 89 -7.17 6.73 -6.21
N PRO A 90 -8.01 5.69 -6.10
CA PRO A 90 -9.24 5.77 -5.30
C PRO A 90 -9.02 5.47 -3.81
N PHE A 91 -7.78 5.22 -3.41
CA PHE A 91 -7.36 4.84 -2.06
C PHE A 91 -6.28 5.80 -1.53
N PRO A 92 -6.09 5.86 -0.20
CA PRO A 92 -5.09 6.72 0.41
C PRO A 92 -3.64 6.31 0.10
N VAL A 93 -2.77 7.32 0.09
CA VAL A 93 -1.32 7.17 -0.11
C VAL A 93 -0.57 7.88 0.99
N ALA A 94 0.28 7.13 1.70
CA ALA A 94 1.21 7.68 2.68
C ALA A 94 2.64 7.76 2.15
N LEU A 95 3.44 8.66 2.70
CA LEU A 95 4.85 8.87 2.38
C LEU A 95 5.75 8.44 3.55
N ASP A 96 6.39 7.28 3.39
CA ASP A 96 7.53 6.85 4.21
C ASP A 96 8.83 7.43 3.63
N LEU A 97 9.10 8.69 3.99
CA LEU A 97 10.18 9.48 3.40
C LEU A 97 11.56 8.83 3.63
N SER A 98 11.87 8.41 4.87
CA SER A 98 13.18 7.86 5.25
C SER A 98 13.31 6.36 4.96
N GLY A 99 12.20 5.67 4.71
CA GLY A 99 12.18 4.22 4.55
C GLY A 99 12.14 3.44 5.86
N ASP A 100 11.92 4.12 7.00
CA ASP A 100 11.93 3.51 8.33
C ASP A 100 10.72 2.60 8.55
N LEU A 101 9.54 3.00 8.08
CA LEU A 101 8.35 2.15 8.19
C LEU A 101 8.52 0.88 7.38
N ALA A 102 8.95 1.01 6.12
CA ALA A 102 9.22 -0.14 5.28
C ALA A 102 10.29 -1.06 5.90
N ARG A 103 11.33 -0.50 6.55
CA ARG A 103 12.36 -1.28 7.28
C ARG A 103 11.76 -2.02 8.49
N ALA A 104 11.00 -1.33 9.32
CA ALA A 104 10.36 -1.89 10.50
C ALA A 104 9.33 -2.98 10.15
N TRP A 105 8.72 -2.90 8.96
CA TRP A 105 7.79 -3.91 8.45
C TRP A 105 8.47 -5.06 7.70
N GLU A 106 9.81 -5.13 7.76
CA GLU A 106 10.61 -6.21 7.17
C GLU A 106 10.34 -6.46 5.68
N THR A 107 10.00 -5.40 4.92
CA THR A 107 9.85 -5.54 3.46
C THR A 107 11.16 -5.99 2.79
N GLU A 108 11.13 -6.58 1.60
CA GLU A 108 12.36 -7.01 0.90
C GLU A 108 12.75 -6.05 -0.22
N GLY A 109 11.82 -5.18 -0.62
CA GLY A 109 11.99 -4.20 -1.68
C GLY A 109 10.65 -3.60 -2.06
N THR A 110 10.52 -3.13 -3.30
CA THR A 110 9.24 -2.68 -3.86
C THR A 110 9.01 -3.33 -5.23
N PRO A 111 7.77 -3.70 -5.59
CA PRO A 111 6.58 -3.63 -4.75
C PRO A 111 6.60 -4.69 -3.65
N HIS A 112 6.00 -4.40 -2.51
CA HIS A 112 5.80 -5.35 -1.42
C HIS A 112 4.37 -5.22 -0.89
N TRP A 113 3.79 -6.31 -0.44
CA TRP A 113 2.39 -6.38 -0.04
C TRP A 113 2.27 -6.91 1.39
N LEU A 114 1.43 -6.28 2.18
CA LEU A 114 1.08 -6.72 3.53
C LEU A 114 -0.43 -6.89 3.58
N ALA A 115 -0.90 -8.11 3.88
CA ALA A 115 -2.31 -8.43 4.02
C ALA A 115 -2.66 -8.64 5.49
N PHE A 116 -3.75 -8.01 5.93
CA PHE A 116 -4.18 -8.01 7.32
C PHE A 116 -5.61 -8.54 7.45
N ALA A 117 -5.85 -9.30 8.52
CA ALA A 117 -7.20 -9.61 8.99
C ALA A 117 -7.82 -8.38 9.68
N PRO A 118 -9.15 -8.37 9.92
CA PRO A 118 -9.76 -7.48 10.90
C PRO A 118 -9.02 -7.56 12.25
N GLY A 119 -8.83 -6.43 12.94
CA GLY A 119 -8.06 -6.37 14.18
C GLY A 119 -6.54 -6.40 14.01
N GLY A 120 -6.04 -6.45 12.77
CA GLY A 120 -4.64 -6.14 12.45
C GLY A 120 -3.65 -7.28 12.51
N GLU A 121 -4.10 -8.54 12.54
CA GLU A 121 -3.22 -9.70 12.35
C GLU A 121 -2.61 -9.67 10.95
N LEU A 122 -1.28 -9.72 10.86
CA LEU A 122 -0.58 -9.81 9.57
C LEU A 122 -0.67 -11.24 9.03
N LEU A 123 -1.50 -11.44 8.02
CA LEU A 123 -1.73 -12.73 7.38
C LEU A 123 -0.61 -13.10 6.41
N ARG A 124 -0.15 -12.15 5.59
CA ARG A 124 0.90 -12.38 4.59
C ARG A 124 1.77 -11.14 4.39
N SER A 125 3.05 -11.40 4.11
CA SER A 125 4.04 -10.43 3.66
C SER A 125 4.63 -10.97 2.35
N VAL A 126 4.44 -10.27 1.23
CA VAL A 126 4.77 -10.79 -0.11
C VAL A 126 5.56 -9.77 -0.91
N TYR A 127 6.79 -10.13 -1.28
CA TYR A 127 7.61 -9.34 -2.18
C TYR A 127 7.26 -9.59 -3.66
N GLY A 128 7.18 -8.51 -4.44
CA GLY A 128 6.96 -8.53 -5.88
C GLY A 128 5.49 -8.43 -6.32
N SER A 129 5.29 -8.21 -7.62
CA SER A 129 3.97 -8.08 -8.26
C SER A 129 3.91 -8.90 -9.55
N GLN A 130 4.42 -10.13 -9.49
CA GLN A 130 4.25 -11.11 -10.56
C GLN A 130 2.86 -11.74 -10.45
N GLU A 131 2.35 -12.28 -11.55
CA GLU A 131 0.97 -12.81 -11.65
C GLU A 131 0.61 -13.76 -10.50
N ASN A 132 1.46 -14.76 -10.22
CA ASN A 132 1.23 -15.69 -9.11
C ASN A 132 1.14 -15.02 -7.73
N ALA A 133 1.86 -13.91 -7.50
CA ALA A 133 1.77 -13.17 -6.24
C ALA A 133 0.45 -12.40 -6.16
N GLN A 134 0.03 -11.76 -7.26
CA GLN A 134 -1.24 -11.03 -7.34
C GLN A 134 -2.43 -11.97 -7.14
N THR A 135 -2.45 -13.11 -7.83
CA THR A 135 -3.50 -14.12 -7.69
C THR A 135 -3.66 -14.59 -6.24
N ARG A 136 -2.56 -14.90 -5.56
CA ARG A 136 -2.60 -15.32 -4.15
C ARG A 136 -3.11 -14.23 -3.21
N LEU A 137 -2.75 -12.97 -3.45
CA LEU A 137 -3.24 -11.84 -2.66
C LEU A 137 -4.73 -11.59 -2.89
N GLN A 138 -5.20 -11.74 -4.13
CA GLN A 138 -6.62 -11.62 -4.45
C GLN A 138 -7.44 -12.69 -3.73
N TYR A 139 -7.06 -13.96 -3.84
CA TYR A 139 -7.79 -15.04 -3.15
C TYR A 139 -7.78 -14.88 -1.63
N LEU A 140 -6.65 -14.47 -1.06
CA LEU A 140 -6.59 -14.19 0.38
C LEU A 140 -7.55 -13.07 0.79
N LEU A 141 -7.59 -11.98 0.02
CA LEU A 141 -8.48 -10.86 0.34
C LEU A 141 -9.95 -11.27 0.17
N GLU A 142 -10.27 -12.02 -0.89
CA GLU A 142 -11.61 -12.57 -1.14
C GLU A 142 -12.07 -13.45 0.02
N GLU A 143 -11.25 -14.42 0.44
CA GLU A 143 -11.52 -15.29 1.59
C GLU A 143 -11.80 -14.50 2.87
N GLN A 144 -10.98 -13.48 3.17
CA GLN A 144 -11.14 -12.66 4.37
C GLN A 144 -12.39 -11.78 4.32
N VAL A 145 -12.76 -11.30 3.13
CA VAL A 145 -13.96 -10.49 2.93
C VAL A 145 -15.23 -11.33 2.99
N GLU A 146 -15.18 -12.61 2.60
CA GLU A 146 -16.32 -13.54 2.68
C GLU A 146 -16.51 -14.16 4.07
N SER A 147 -15.44 -14.23 4.87
CA SER A 147 -15.46 -14.84 6.21
C SER A 147 -15.82 -13.88 7.34
N GLY A 148 -15.90 -12.57 7.08
CA GLY A 148 -16.27 -11.52 8.03
C GLY A 148 -17.72 -11.09 7.89
#